data_AF-A0A1B1E3K1-F1
#
_entry.id   AF-A0A1B1E3K1-F1
#
_cell.length_a   1.000
_cell.length_b   1.000
_cell.length_c   1.000
_cell.angle_alpha   90.00
_cell.angle_beta   90.00
_cell.angle_gamma   90.00
#
_symmetry.space_group_name_H-M   'P 1'
#
loop_
_entity.id
_entity.type
_entity.pdbx_description
1 polymer ?
#
loop_
_entity_poly.entity_id
_entity_poly.type
_entity_poly.pdbx_seq_one_letter_code
_entity_poly.pdbx_strand_id
1 'polypeptide(L)'
;MGNVNDEVRISDLDNTFHCGKERSITYFLEFLLMVTPFFKNPVKLTLKGITDDSTDATVHTCKIVSEHFFKNILKLDDYFLNITILRRGIRSDPSGEVLFFMNNLKTVEPFDMNDAGVVKKISGTIVCNKISVVFRNKLMNFAKKNLLNFTPYVSIEAEDAKVKNFKAQNHFISFSLFAHTKNKCVYSTDLCVDEFFLNHARGVLNKGGEGGEIDDQDEAMSDEVTDDEATNKPEIRHRSAEAEKQNITLHDADIYERLGFFIALKMMNEIKGLPSVDSNYQWLPLLYMALGNDLAVSKISLSMVKPYSIALMRLLRDFFNVVFDIKKVEKSPVDHSYLIKCVGIGYRNISKKTF
;
A
#
# COMPACT_ATOMS: atom_id res chain seq x y z
N MET A 1 4.47 23.85 -47.32
CA MET A 1 4.51 24.70 -46.11
C MET A 1 3.38 24.27 -45.21
N GLY A 2 3.70 23.83 -44.00
CA GLY A 2 2.76 23.40 -42.97
C GLY A 2 3.53 23.18 -41.67
N ASN A 3 4.42 24.12 -41.35
CA ASN A 3 5.14 24.15 -40.09
C ASN A 3 4.17 24.69 -39.05
N VAL A 4 3.34 23.81 -38.51
CA VAL A 4 2.66 24.09 -37.24
C VAL A 4 3.44 23.32 -36.18
N ASN A 5 4.42 24.00 -35.61
CA ASN A 5 4.99 23.62 -34.32
C ASN A 5 3.90 23.84 -33.26
N ASP A 6 2.90 22.97 -33.23
CA ASP A 6 2.02 22.84 -32.07
C ASP A 6 2.83 22.14 -30.97
N GLU A 7 3.77 22.87 -30.39
CA GLU A 7 4.23 22.58 -29.03
C GLU A 7 3.01 22.80 -28.14
N VAL A 8 2.31 21.72 -27.80
CA VAL A 8 1.21 21.78 -26.84
C VAL A 8 1.76 22.36 -25.55
N ARG A 9 1.32 23.58 -25.22
CA ARG A 9 1.75 24.24 -24.00
C ARG A 9 1.19 23.46 -22.81
N ILE A 10 2.00 23.27 -21.77
CA ILE A 10 1.60 22.60 -20.52
C ILE A 10 0.35 23.26 -19.89
N SER A 11 0.12 24.55 -20.20
CA SER A 11 -1.08 25.30 -19.79
C SER A 11 -2.39 24.76 -20.38
N ASP A 12 -2.35 24.09 -21.52
CA ASP A 12 -3.54 23.70 -22.28
C ASP A 12 -3.97 22.25 -21.96
N LEU A 13 -3.23 21.56 -21.09
CA LEU A 13 -3.41 20.17 -20.69
C LEU A 13 -4.23 20.01 -19.39
N ASP A 14 -5.17 20.89 -19.08
CA ASP A 14 -6.03 20.73 -17.89
C ASP A 14 -7.24 19.80 -18.16
N ASN A 15 -6.93 18.51 -18.33
CA ASN A 15 -7.96 17.48 -18.38
C ASN A 15 -8.36 17.04 -16.96
N THR A 16 -9.64 16.73 -16.77
CA THR A 16 -10.15 16.16 -15.52
C THR A 16 -10.81 14.82 -15.80
N PHE A 17 -10.52 13.81 -14.97
CA PHE A 17 -11.12 12.49 -15.07
C PHE A 17 -11.66 12.02 -13.72
N HIS A 18 -12.86 11.43 -13.73
CA HIS A 18 -13.54 10.92 -12.54
C HIS A 18 -13.37 9.40 -12.46
N CYS A 19 -12.64 8.93 -11.44
CA CYS A 19 -12.27 7.54 -11.22
C CYS A 19 -13.40 6.64 -10.67
N GLY A 20 -14.58 7.20 -10.42
CA GLY A 20 -15.70 6.47 -9.83
C GLY A 20 -15.53 6.20 -8.33
N LYS A 21 -16.21 5.14 -7.84
CA LYS A 21 -16.29 4.79 -6.40
C LYS A 21 -15.88 3.36 -6.07
N GLU A 22 -15.49 2.58 -7.08
CA GLU A 22 -15.20 1.15 -6.88
C GLU A 22 -13.78 0.92 -6.38
N ARG A 23 -12.80 1.62 -6.98
CA ARG A 23 -11.36 1.48 -6.73
C ARG A 23 -10.71 2.83 -6.43
N SER A 24 -9.53 2.78 -5.80
CA SER A 24 -8.72 3.98 -5.54
C SER A 24 -8.20 4.60 -6.84
N ILE A 25 -7.92 5.89 -6.81
CA ILE A 25 -7.20 6.63 -7.87
C ILE A 25 -5.87 5.93 -8.20
N THR A 26 -5.23 5.26 -7.23
CA THR A 26 -4.02 4.47 -7.43
C THR A 26 -4.17 3.48 -8.59
N TYR A 27 -5.31 2.78 -8.70
CA TYR A 27 -5.57 1.84 -9.79
C TYR A 27 -5.42 2.49 -11.19
N PHE A 28 -5.90 3.72 -11.33
CA PHE A 28 -5.79 4.49 -12.58
C PHE A 28 -4.39 5.06 -12.77
N LEU A 29 -3.73 5.48 -11.68
CA LEU A 29 -2.34 5.95 -11.72
C LEU A 29 -1.40 4.85 -12.19
N GLU A 30 -1.53 3.62 -11.70
CA GLU A 30 -0.68 2.50 -12.15
C GLU A 30 -0.76 2.33 -13.66
N PHE A 31 -1.96 2.35 -14.24
CA PHE A 31 -2.14 2.30 -15.69
C PHE A 31 -1.51 3.50 -16.41
N LEU A 32 -1.72 4.72 -15.90
CA LEU A 32 -1.13 5.93 -16.48
C LEU A 32 0.40 5.87 -16.47
N LEU A 33 1.00 5.39 -15.39
CA LEU A 33 2.44 5.21 -15.28
C LEU A 33 2.96 4.22 -16.34
N MET A 34 2.23 3.15 -16.66
CA MET A 34 2.63 2.20 -17.70
C MET A 34 2.67 2.82 -19.10
N VAL A 35 1.66 3.62 -19.47
CA VAL A 35 1.44 4.04 -20.88
C VAL A 35 1.90 5.45 -21.20
N THR A 36 1.78 6.39 -20.25
CA THR A 36 2.07 7.82 -20.45
C THR A 36 3.50 8.13 -20.91
N PRO A 37 4.57 7.42 -20.43
CA PRO A 37 5.91 7.68 -20.96
C PRO A 37 6.01 7.49 -22.47
N PHE A 38 5.11 6.73 -23.10
CA PHE A 38 5.17 6.43 -24.53
C PHE A 38 4.20 7.28 -25.37
N PHE A 39 3.63 8.35 -24.80
CA PHE A 39 2.77 9.28 -25.54
C PHE A 39 3.58 10.29 -26.37
N LYS A 40 2.89 10.94 -27.31
CA LYS A 40 3.46 12.00 -28.16
C LYS A 40 3.87 13.24 -27.37
N ASN A 41 3.01 13.64 -26.42
CA ASN A 41 3.17 14.84 -25.60
C ASN A 41 3.12 14.46 -24.10
N PRO A 42 3.69 15.29 -23.21
CA PRO A 42 3.49 15.17 -21.76
C PRO A 42 2.02 15.19 -21.40
N VAL A 43 1.65 14.50 -20.31
CA VAL A 43 0.27 14.46 -19.80
C VAL A 43 0.21 15.18 -18.48
N LYS A 44 -0.76 16.11 -18.38
CA LYS A 44 -1.24 16.68 -17.13
C LYS A 44 -2.71 16.29 -16.99
N LEU A 45 -3.11 15.78 -15.82
CA LEU A 45 -4.45 15.25 -15.59
C LEU A 45 -4.84 15.44 -14.13
N THR A 46 -6.04 15.94 -13.89
CA THR A 46 -6.64 15.98 -12.54
C THR A 46 -7.57 14.78 -12.37
N LEU A 47 -7.21 13.87 -11.48
CA LEU A 47 -8.00 12.68 -11.13
C LEU A 47 -8.86 12.96 -9.90
N LYS A 48 -10.14 12.59 -9.96
CA LYS A 48 -11.10 12.78 -8.87
C LYS A 48 -11.68 11.44 -8.42
N GLY A 49 -11.66 11.15 -7.12
CA GLY A 49 -12.12 9.88 -6.57
C GLY A 49 -11.57 9.55 -5.17
N ILE A 50 -11.43 8.27 -4.88
CA ILE A 50 -10.91 7.75 -3.61
C ILE A 50 -9.37 7.81 -3.64
N THR A 51 -8.72 8.36 -2.63
CA THR A 51 -7.24 8.41 -2.52
C THR A 51 -6.66 7.37 -1.57
N ASP A 52 -7.41 7.05 -0.53
CA ASP A 52 -6.99 6.15 0.53
C ASP A 52 -8.08 5.11 0.78
N ASP A 53 -7.71 3.83 0.75
CA ASP A 53 -8.62 2.70 0.90
C ASP A 53 -7.87 1.50 1.51
N SER A 54 -8.61 0.52 2.02
CA SER A 54 -8.02 -0.71 2.59
C SER A 54 -7.66 -1.76 1.54
N THR A 55 -8.22 -1.67 0.32
CA THR A 55 -8.00 -2.67 -0.74
C THR A 55 -6.80 -2.34 -1.62
N ASP A 56 -6.64 -1.07 -2.00
CA ASP A 56 -5.59 -0.59 -2.89
C ASP A 56 -4.51 0.16 -2.11
N ALA A 57 -3.28 0.22 -2.65
CA ALA A 57 -2.24 1.07 -2.09
C ALA A 57 -2.69 2.55 -2.11
N THR A 58 -2.24 3.32 -1.13
CA THR A 58 -2.58 4.75 -1.05
C THR A 58 -1.93 5.52 -2.19
N VAL A 59 -2.57 6.62 -2.60
CA VAL A 59 -1.97 7.53 -3.60
C VAL A 59 -0.63 8.08 -3.11
N HIS A 60 -0.49 8.29 -1.80
CA HIS A 60 0.76 8.77 -1.20
C HIS A 60 1.91 7.76 -1.38
N THR A 61 1.62 6.47 -1.18
CA THR A 61 2.59 5.41 -1.43
C THR A 61 2.92 5.26 -2.90
N CYS A 62 1.91 5.29 -3.78
CA CYS A 62 2.11 5.27 -5.23
C CYS A 62 3.00 6.43 -5.68
N LYS A 63 2.77 7.64 -5.14
CA LYS A 63 3.61 8.82 -5.37
C LYS A 63 5.07 8.52 -5.02
N ILE A 64 5.34 8.17 -3.77
CA ILE A 64 6.71 8.02 -3.28
C ILE A 64 7.46 6.92 -4.03
N VAL A 65 6.84 5.75 -4.23
CA VAL A 65 7.48 4.61 -4.90
C VAL A 65 7.74 4.91 -6.37
N SER A 66 6.75 5.47 -7.08
CA SER A 66 6.86 5.75 -8.50
C SER A 66 7.84 6.88 -8.79
N GLU A 67 7.71 8.03 -8.12
CA GLU A 67 8.64 9.16 -8.28
C GLU A 67 10.08 8.73 -7.97
N HIS A 68 10.27 7.93 -6.91
CA HIS A 68 11.57 7.38 -6.58
C HIS A 68 12.10 6.45 -7.68
N PHE A 69 11.27 5.58 -8.24
CA PHE A 69 11.68 4.66 -9.30
C PHE A 69 12.17 5.43 -10.55
N PHE A 70 11.36 6.35 -11.09
CA PHE A 70 11.74 7.11 -12.28
C PHE A 70 12.98 7.98 -12.05
N LYS A 71 13.06 8.64 -10.89
CA LYS A 71 14.20 9.51 -10.57
C LYS A 71 15.48 8.74 -10.27
N ASN A 72 15.43 7.77 -9.36
CA ASN A 72 16.64 7.16 -8.80
C ASN A 72 17.09 5.90 -9.53
N ILE A 73 16.16 5.14 -10.11
CA ILE A 73 16.46 3.88 -10.81
C ILE A 73 16.66 4.15 -12.30
N LEU A 74 15.69 4.80 -12.94
CA LEU A 74 15.79 5.16 -14.36
C LEU A 74 16.62 6.43 -14.61
N LYS A 75 17.04 7.14 -13.55
CA LYS A 75 17.91 8.33 -13.62
C LYS A 75 17.33 9.45 -14.50
N LEU A 76 16.01 9.62 -14.45
CA LEU A 76 15.31 10.67 -15.15
C LEU A 76 15.26 11.97 -14.33
N ASP A 77 14.95 13.08 -15.00
CA ASP A 77 14.87 14.40 -14.37
C ASP A 77 13.81 14.46 -13.26
N ASP A 78 14.04 15.34 -12.28
CA ASP A 78 13.14 15.56 -11.13
C ASP A 78 11.72 15.99 -11.54
N TYR A 79 11.58 16.59 -12.72
CA TYR A 79 10.30 17.03 -13.27
C TYR A 79 9.66 15.97 -14.17
N PHE A 80 10.21 14.76 -14.25
CA PHE A 80 9.70 13.73 -15.14
C PHE A 80 8.32 13.21 -14.72
N LEU A 81 8.11 12.95 -13.42
CA LEU A 81 6.85 12.51 -12.84
C LEU A 81 6.57 13.34 -11.59
N ASN A 82 5.36 13.88 -11.49
CA ASN A 82 4.87 14.56 -10.30
C ASN A 82 3.43 14.13 -10.02
N ILE A 83 3.22 13.56 -8.85
CA ILE A 83 1.90 13.22 -8.33
C ILE A 83 1.65 14.11 -7.11
N THR A 84 0.73 15.06 -7.23
CA THR A 84 0.38 15.98 -6.15
C THR A 84 -1.03 15.70 -5.64
N ILE A 85 -1.14 15.30 -4.37
CA ILE A 85 -2.43 15.15 -3.69
C ILE A 85 -2.92 16.55 -3.33
N LEU A 86 -3.96 17.02 -4.03
CA LEU A 86 -4.58 18.32 -3.75
C LEU A 86 -5.60 18.20 -2.62
N ARG A 87 -6.28 17.05 -2.58
CA ARG A 87 -7.33 16.74 -1.62
C ARG A 87 -7.41 15.22 -1.41
N ARG A 88 -7.57 14.78 -0.17
CA ARG A 88 -7.78 13.37 0.16
C ARG A 88 -9.27 13.02 0.16
N GLY A 89 -9.57 11.78 -0.22
CA GLY A 89 -10.92 11.21 -0.26
C GLY A 89 -10.90 9.74 0.12
N ILE A 90 -11.93 9.30 0.82
CA ILE A 90 -12.08 7.92 1.29
C ILE A 90 -13.29 7.28 0.62
N ARG A 91 -13.46 5.96 0.74
CA ARG A 91 -14.56 5.23 0.09
C ARG A 91 -15.96 5.80 0.40
N SER A 92 -16.19 6.25 1.63
CA SER A 92 -17.47 6.84 2.06
C SER A 92 -17.69 8.26 1.54
N ASP A 93 -16.64 9.01 1.23
CA ASP A 93 -16.68 10.33 0.60
C ASP A 93 -15.58 10.44 -0.47
N PRO A 94 -15.84 9.98 -1.72
CA PRO A 94 -14.85 9.88 -2.80
C PRO A 94 -14.60 11.25 -3.44
N SER A 95 -14.16 12.19 -2.63
CA SER A 95 -14.02 13.60 -2.97
C SER A 95 -12.56 14.05 -3.07
N GLY A 96 -11.65 13.08 -3.17
CA GLY A 96 -10.22 13.30 -3.34
C GLY A 96 -9.89 13.80 -4.74
N GLU A 97 -8.84 14.62 -4.81
CA GLU A 97 -8.36 15.24 -6.04
C GLU A 97 -6.84 15.12 -6.10
N VAL A 98 -6.33 14.56 -7.19
CA VAL A 98 -4.91 14.29 -7.40
C VAL A 98 -4.51 14.86 -8.75
N LEU A 99 -3.50 15.72 -8.75
CA LEU A 99 -2.88 16.23 -9.96
C LEU A 99 -1.75 15.29 -10.36
N PHE A 100 -1.88 14.68 -11.53
CA PHE A 100 -0.88 13.86 -12.18
C PHE A 100 -0.20 14.67 -13.28
N PHE A 101 1.12 14.66 -13.31
CA PHE A 101 1.92 15.15 -14.42
C PHE A 101 3.03 14.15 -14.73
N MET A 102 3.20 13.81 -16.01
CA MET A 102 4.29 12.97 -16.45
C MET A 102 4.76 13.33 -17.86
N ASN A 103 6.07 13.40 -18.02
CA ASN A 103 6.72 13.64 -19.30
C ASN A 103 6.86 12.34 -20.10
N ASN A 104 7.12 12.44 -21.40
CA ASN A 104 7.31 11.30 -22.27
C ASN A 104 8.79 10.93 -22.46
N LEU A 105 9.07 9.66 -22.66
CA LEU A 105 10.37 9.08 -22.94
C LEU A 105 10.50 8.70 -24.41
N LYS A 106 11.74 8.66 -24.89
CA LYS A 106 12.06 8.15 -26.23
C LYS A 106 12.43 6.67 -26.19
N THR A 107 13.28 6.32 -25.23
CA THR A 107 13.78 4.97 -24.95
C THR A 107 13.94 4.84 -23.44
N VAL A 108 14.01 3.61 -22.94
CA VAL A 108 14.23 3.30 -21.53
C VAL A 108 15.59 2.65 -21.42
N GLU A 109 16.48 3.16 -20.58
CA GLU A 109 17.77 2.54 -20.35
C GLU A 109 17.66 1.32 -19.42
N PRO A 110 18.42 0.25 -19.67
CA PRO A 110 18.46 -0.91 -18.79
C PRO A 110 19.03 -0.53 -17.42
N PHE A 111 18.57 -1.22 -16.37
CA PHE A 111 18.96 -0.94 -14.99
C PHE A 111 19.25 -2.21 -14.18
N ASP A 112 20.17 -2.09 -13.22
CA ASP A 112 20.55 -3.18 -12.32
C ASP A 112 20.17 -2.79 -10.88
N MET A 113 19.20 -3.51 -10.33
CA MET A 113 18.77 -3.47 -8.95
C MET A 113 18.82 -4.88 -8.36
N ASN A 114 19.93 -5.60 -8.50
CA ASN A 114 20.03 -6.94 -7.91
C ASN A 114 20.26 -6.95 -6.39
N ASP A 115 20.88 -5.90 -5.84
CA ASP A 115 21.23 -5.80 -4.43
C ASP A 115 20.57 -4.56 -3.80
N ALA A 116 19.71 -4.80 -2.81
CA ALA A 116 19.10 -3.72 -2.05
C ALA A 116 20.07 -3.09 -1.03
N GLY A 117 21.10 -3.81 -0.60
CA GLY A 117 21.96 -3.42 0.51
C GLY A 117 21.19 -3.34 1.84
N VAL A 118 21.77 -2.64 2.83
CA VAL A 118 21.15 -2.51 4.16
C VAL A 118 20.12 -1.38 4.22
N VAL A 119 19.11 -1.54 5.09
CA VAL A 119 18.12 -0.49 5.38
C VAL A 119 18.82 0.67 6.10
N LYS A 120 18.77 1.86 5.48
CA LYS A 120 19.41 3.08 5.99
C LYS A 120 18.50 3.82 6.96
N LYS A 121 17.22 3.99 6.59
CA LYS A 121 16.23 4.71 7.40
C LYS A 121 14.82 4.17 7.13
N ILE A 122 13.95 4.30 8.12
CA ILE A 122 12.51 4.10 7.96
C ILE A 122 11.83 5.46 8.21
N SER A 123 11.16 5.98 7.19
CA SER A 123 10.30 7.16 7.28
C SER A 123 8.83 6.72 7.32
N GLY A 124 7.95 7.56 7.84
CA GLY A 124 6.53 7.29 7.86
C GLY A 124 5.70 8.56 7.92
N THR A 125 4.49 8.47 7.41
CA THR A 125 3.52 9.56 7.43
C THR A 125 2.19 9.02 7.92
N ILE A 126 1.61 9.68 8.91
CA ILE A 126 0.26 9.38 9.38
C ILE A 126 -0.67 10.56 9.13
N VAL A 127 -1.83 10.26 8.57
CA VAL A 127 -2.92 11.20 8.32
C VAL A 127 -4.12 10.71 9.08
N CYS A 128 -4.71 11.59 9.89
CA CYS A 128 -5.90 11.27 10.67
C CYS A 128 -6.97 12.33 10.46
N ASN A 129 -8.21 11.91 10.30
CA ASN A 129 -9.39 12.77 10.34
C ASN A 129 -10.27 12.37 11.53
N LYS A 130 -10.70 13.36 12.32
CA LYS A 130 -11.59 13.18 13.49
C LYS A 130 -11.09 12.18 14.55
N ILE A 131 -9.79 11.90 14.60
CA ILE A 131 -9.15 11.08 15.65
C ILE A 131 -8.39 11.99 16.62
N SER A 132 -8.40 11.65 17.90
CA SER A 132 -7.69 12.43 18.92
C SER A 132 -6.18 12.44 18.66
N VAL A 133 -5.54 13.58 18.89
CA VAL A 133 -4.09 13.73 18.74
C VAL A 133 -3.34 12.75 19.65
N VAL A 134 -3.89 12.48 20.84
CA VAL A 134 -3.32 11.52 21.79
C VAL A 134 -3.31 10.11 21.21
N PHE A 135 -4.43 9.66 20.64
CA PHE A 135 -4.52 8.34 19.99
C PHE A 135 -3.51 8.22 18.84
N ARG A 136 -3.47 9.22 17.95
CA ARG A 136 -2.51 9.27 16.84
C ARG A 136 -1.07 9.18 17.32
N ASN A 137 -0.68 9.99 18.30
CA ASN A 137 0.70 10.01 18.79
C ASN A 137 1.08 8.70 19.49
N LYS A 138 0.14 8.08 20.23
CA LYS A 138 0.35 6.77 20.85
C LYS A 138 0.53 5.66 19.80
N LEU A 139 -0.31 5.64 18.76
CA LEU A 139 -0.18 4.75 17.60
C LEU A 139 1.20 4.88 16.93
N MET A 140 1.61 6.12 16.62
CA MET A 140 2.92 6.41 16.02
C MET A 140 4.07 5.92 16.90
N ASN A 141 4.02 6.21 18.20
CA ASN A 141 5.07 5.84 19.15
C ASN A 141 5.17 4.32 19.29
N PHE A 142 4.05 3.61 19.27
CA PHE A 142 4.04 2.16 19.34
C PHE A 142 4.63 1.54 18.07
N ALA A 143 4.25 2.02 16.88
CA ALA A 143 4.88 1.58 15.63
C ALA A 143 6.39 1.87 15.63
N LYS A 144 6.79 3.07 16.03
CA LYS A 144 8.20 3.48 16.14
C LYS A 144 8.99 2.58 17.11
N LYS A 145 8.43 2.26 18.27
CA LYS A 145 9.04 1.36 19.27
C LYS A 145 9.39 0.00 18.67
N ASN A 146 8.49 -0.60 17.90
CA ASN A 146 8.72 -1.90 17.27
C ASN A 146 9.78 -1.82 16.15
N LEU A 147 9.79 -0.74 15.37
CA LEU A 147 10.74 -0.54 14.27
C LEU A 147 12.15 -0.19 14.75
N LEU A 148 12.29 0.47 15.91
CA LEU A 148 13.57 0.82 16.51
C LEU A 148 14.41 -0.40 16.90
N ASN A 149 13.79 -1.58 17.05
CA ASN A 149 14.50 -2.84 17.25
C ASN A 149 15.34 -3.25 16.03
N PHE A 150 15.07 -2.68 14.84
CA PHE A 150 15.74 -3.03 13.58
C PHE A 150 16.70 -1.94 13.08
N THR A 151 16.30 -0.68 13.20
CA THR A 151 17.15 0.44 12.81
C THR A 151 16.96 1.62 13.78
N PRO A 152 18.04 2.29 14.20
CA PRO A 152 17.93 3.47 15.04
C PRO A 152 17.32 4.68 14.29
N TYR A 153 17.30 4.65 12.96
CA TYR A 153 16.88 5.77 12.12
C TYR A 153 15.41 5.64 11.69
N VAL A 154 14.50 5.83 12.66
CA VAL A 154 13.05 5.83 12.41
C VAL A 154 12.46 7.22 12.63
N SER A 155 11.91 7.82 11.57
CA SER A 155 11.15 9.08 11.62
C SER A 155 9.70 8.82 11.19
N ILE A 156 8.73 9.25 11.99
CA ILE A 156 7.32 9.16 11.63
C ILE A 156 6.71 10.53 11.90
N GLU A 157 6.12 11.12 10.87
CA GLU A 157 5.58 12.47 10.90
C GLU A 157 4.05 12.41 10.79
N ALA A 158 3.37 13.29 11.51
CA ALA A 158 1.94 13.49 11.34
C ALA A 158 1.73 14.61 10.33
N GLU A 159 0.99 14.32 9.25
CA GLU A 159 0.58 15.35 8.31
C GLU A 159 -0.51 16.20 8.97
N ASP A 160 -0.28 17.51 9.08
CA ASP A 160 -1.28 18.42 9.62
C ASP A 160 -2.48 18.48 8.67
N ALA A 161 -3.63 17.96 9.13
CA ALA A 161 -4.91 17.95 8.40
C ALA A 161 -5.40 19.35 7.98
N LYS A 162 -4.73 20.42 8.41
CA LYS A 162 -4.98 21.81 8.00
C LYS A 162 -4.59 22.07 6.54
N VAL A 163 -3.76 21.21 5.94
CA VAL A 163 -3.42 21.30 4.52
C VAL A 163 -4.50 20.54 3.71
N LYS A 164 -5.63 21.21 3.48
CA LYS A 164 -6.66 20.95 2.45
C LYS A 164 -7.51 19.65 2.55
N ASN A 165 -8.71 19.84 3.11
CA ASN A 165 -10.02 19.38 2.59
C ASN A 165 -10.45 17.90 2.71
N PHE A 166 -10.61 17.35 3.91
CA PHE A 166 -11.70 16.36 4.11
C PHE A 166 -13.02 17.13 4.25
N LYS A 167 -14.02 16.89 3.36
CA LYS A 167 -15.40 17.37 3.60
C LYS A 167 -16.13 16.44 4.59
N ALA A 168 -15.69 15.19 4.69
CA ALA A 168 -16.35 14.16 5.47
C ALA A 168 -16.20 14.32 6.98
N GLN A 169 -17.28 14.00 7.71
CA GLN A 169 -17.33 13.88 9.17
C GLN A 169 -16.73 12.56 9.69
N ASN A 170 -16.22 11.70 8.81
CA ASN A 170 -15.92 10.31 9.14
C ASN A 170 -14.56 10.15 9.82
N HIS A 171 -14.49 9.18 10.73
CA HIS A 171 -13.24 8.79 11.39
C HIS A 171 -12.35 8.03 10.40
N PHE A 172 -11.11 8.49 10.25
CA PHE A 172 -10.18 7.91 9.28
C PHE A 172 -8.73 7.98 9.74
N ILE A 173 -7.98 6.92 9.47
CA ILE A 173 -6.53 6.84 9.68
C ILE A 173 -5.91 6.27 8.39
N SER A 174 -4.98 7.03 7.79
CA SER A 174 -4.05 6.53 6.79
C SER A 174 -2.65 6.55 7.40
N PHE A 175 -1.98 5.41 7.41
CA PHE A 175 -0.62 5.32 7.93
C PHE A 175 0.24 4.58 6.92
N SER A 176 1.24 5.28 6.37
CA SER A 176 2.22 4.74 5.43
C SER A 176 3.61 4.75 6.04
N LEU A 177 4.35 3.66 5.86
CA LEU A 177 5.77 3.57 6.19
C LEU A 177 6.59 3.31 4.93
N PHE A 178 7.81 3.84 4.91
CA PHE A 178 8.76 3.73 3.81
C PHE A 178 10.15 3.37 4.35
N ALA A 179 10.69 2.24 3.94
CA ALA A 179 12.05 1.85 4.26
C ALA A 179 12.97 2.17 3.07
N HIS A 180 14.00 2.97 3.30
CA HIS A 180 14.99 3.34 2.30
C HIS A 180 16.29 2.59 2.55
N THR A 181 16.85 1.98 1.51
CA THR A 181 18.13 1.26 1.60
C THR A 181 19.32 2.08 1.10
N LYS A 182 20.54 1.57 1.33
CA LYS A 182 21.77 2.17 0.78
C LYS A 182 21.78 2.18 -0.74
N ASN A 183 21.30 1.11 -1.39
CA ASN A 183 21.31 0.98 -2.85
C ASN A 183 20.02 1.52 -3.49
N LYS A 184 19.44 2.57 -2.89
CA LYS A 184 18.28 3.28 -3.44
C LYS A 184 17.06 2.39 -3.70
N CYS A 185 16.87 1.31 -2.96
CA CYS A 185 15.60 0.58 -2.97
C CYS A 185 14.65 1.21 -1.94
N VAL A 186 13.36 1.17 -2.24
CA VAL A 186 12.29 1.68 -1.37
C VAL A 186 11.23 0.62 -1.21
N TYR A 187 10.89 0.34 0.03
CA TYR A 187 9.77 -0.51 0.41
C TYR A 187 8.70 0.34 1.05
N SER A 188 7.45 -0.03 0.84
CA SER A 188 6.28 0.73 1.24
C SER A 188 5.25 -0.18 1.88
N THR A 189 4.63 0.29 2.96
CA THR A 189 3.53 -0.42 3.58
C THR A 189 2.46 0.55 4.04
N ASP A 190 1.22 0.22 3.71
CA ASP A 190 0.06 1.02 4.05
C ASP A 190 -0.87 0.32 5.04
N LEU A 191 -1.50 1.15 5.87
CA LEU A 191 -2.59 0.81 6.74
C LEU A 191 -3.65 1.91 6.65
N CYS A 192 -4.77 1.61 6.01
CA CYS A 192 -5.94 2.46 6.00
C CYS A 192 -7.03 1.84 6.88
N VAL A 193 -7.55 2.65 7.79
CA VAL A 193 -8.61 2.25 8.73
C VAL A 193 -9.73 3.28 8.63
N ASP A 194 -10.92 2.79 8.33
CA ASP A 194 -12.14 3.58 8.28
C ASP A 194 -13.01 3.37 9.54
N GLU A 195 -14.09 4.14 9.63
CA GLU A 195 -15.02 4.09 10.75
C GLU A 195 -15.70 2.73 10.88
N PHE A 196 -15.99 2.04 9.77
CA PHE A 196 -16.56 0.70 9.80
C PHE A 196 -15.61 -0.28 10.49
N PHE A 197 -14.31 -0.24 10.14
CA PHE A 197 -13.30 -1.07 10.79
C PHE A 197 -13.13 -0.73 12.27
N LEU A 198 -13.13 0.56 12.64
CA LEU A 198 -13.05 0.96 14.05
C LEU A 198 -14.25 0.46 14.86
N ASN A 199 -15.46 0.55 14.30
CA ASN A 199 -16.68 0.06 14.93
C ASN A 199 -16.73 -1.47 15.00
N HIS A 200 -16.27 -2.16 13.96
CA HIS A 200 -16.18 -3.62 13.94
C HIS A 200 -15.10 -4.15 14.89
N ALA A 201 -13.95 -3.50 14.96
CA ALA A 201 -12.91 -3.82 15.94
C ALA A 201 -13.43 -3.69 17.38
N ARG A 202 -14.24 -2.67 17.65
CA ARG A 202 -14.96 -2.52 18.92
C ARG A 202 -16.02 -3.61 19.12
N GLY A 203 -16.76 -4.00 18.07
CA GLY A 203 -17.85 -4.98 18.13
C GLY A 203 -17.43 -6.46 18.24
N VAL A 204 -16.43 -6.91 17.47
CA VAL A 204 -15.93 -8.31 17.52
C VAL A 204 -15.24 -8.62 18.83
N LEU A 205 -14.54 -7.64 19.41
CA LEU A 205 -13.87 -7.81 20.70
C LEU A 205 -14.87 -7.81 21.88
N ASN A 206 -16.04 -7.21 21.71
CA ASN A 206 -17.15 -7.33 22.67
C ASN A 206 -17.84 -8.71 22.59
N LYS A 207 -17.84 -9.38 21.42
CA LYS A 207 -18.42 -10.71 21.23
C LYS A 207 -17.48 -11.87 21.56
N GLY A 208 -16.16 -11.67 21.48
CA GLY A 208 -15.16 -12.68 21.85
C GLY A 208 -15.07 -13.01 23.35
N GLY A 209 -15.95 -12.44 24.18
CA GLY A 209 -16.10 -12.74 25.61
C GLY A 209 -17.33 -13.59 25.96
N GLU A 210 -18.21 -13.86 24.99
CA GLU A 210 -19.23 -14.90 25.14
C GLU A 210 -18.69 -16.15 24.45
N GLY A 211 -18.36 -17.17 25.24
CA GLY A 211 -17.88 -18.44 24.74
C GLY A 211 -18.85 -18.97 23.68
N GLY A 212 -18.33 -19.25 22.50
CA GLY A 212 -19.05 -20.06 21.52
C GLY A 212 -19.21 -21.46 22.10
N GLU A 213 -20.41 -21.79 22.56
CA GLU A 213 -20.87 -23.17 22.51
C GLU A 213 -20.97 -23.54 21.04
N ILE A 214 -20.11 -24.46 20.63
CA ILE A 214 -20.23 -25.19 19.37
C ILE A 214 -21.39 -26.14 19.58
N ASP A 215 -22.54 -25.84 18.98
CA ASP A 215 -23.64 -26.81 18.82
C ASP A 215 -23.19 -27.87 17.80
N ASP A 216 -22.51 -28.90 18.30
CA ASP A 216 -22.44 -30.21 17.66
C ASP A 216 -23.60 -31.05 18.21
N GLN A 217 -24.70 -31.19 17.45
CA GLN A 217 -25.63 -32.31 17.62
C GLN A 217 -26.07 -32.84 16.25
N ASP A 218 -25.35 -33.87 15.79
CA ASP A 218 -25.90 -34.94 14.96
C ASP A 218 -26.70 -35.92 15.85
N GLU A 219 -27.67 -36.56 15.21
CA GLU A 219 -28.73 -37.44 15.71
C GLU A 219 -28.29 -38.59 16.66
N ALA A 220 -29.06 -38.81 17.74
CA ALA A 220 -29.39 -40.14 18.25
C ALA A 220 -30.63 -40.13 19.16
N MET A 221 -31.44 -41.17 18.99
CA MET A 221 -32.77 -41.44 19.55
C MET A 221 -32.65 -42.33 20.81
N SER A 222 -33.41 -42.04 21.89
CA SER A 222 -34.22 -43.00 22.72
C SER A 222 -34.46 -42.57 24.18
N ASP A 223 -35.73 -42.65 24.58
CA ASP A 223 -36.33 -43.10 25.86
C ASP A 223 -36.33 -42.24 27.15
N GLU A 224 -37.49 -41.59 27.36
CA GLU A 224 -38.50 -41.78 28.44
C GLU A 224 -38.22 -41.68 29.98
N VAL A 225 -39.19 -40.99 30.64
CA VAL A 225 -39.67 -40.94 32.07
C VAL A 225 -38.77 -40.24 33.13
N THR A 226 -39.20 -39.44 34.13
CA THR A 226 -40.48 -39.20 34.86
C THR A 226 -40.42 -37.88 35.69
N ASP A 227 -41.59 -37.48 36.19
CA ASP A 227 -41.99 -36.30 37.01
C ASP A 227 -41.15 -35.92 38.26
N ASP A 228 -41.15 -34.63 38.66
CA ASP A 228 -41.91 -34.13 39.83
C ASP A 228 -41.66 -32.66 40.23
N GLU A 229 -42.65 -32.14 40.97
CA GLU A 229 -43.04 -30.76 41.22
C GLU A 229 -42.18 -29.86 42.15
N ALA A 230 -42.35 -28.54 41.93
CA ALA A 230 -42.47 -27.42 42.89
C ALA A 230 -41.53 -27.26 44.11
N THR A 231 -40.91 -26.08 44.26
CA THR A 231 -41.30 -25.03 45.26
C THR A 231 -40.30 -23.86 45.41
N ASN A 232 -40.88 -22.66 45.61
CA ASN A 232 -40.42 -21.50 46.41
C ASN A 232 -39.19 -20.64 46.03
N LYS A 233 -39.50 -19.40 45.59
CA LYS A 233 -38.78 -18.13 45.89
C LYS A 233 -39.14 -17.66 47.33
N PRO A 234 -38.56 -16.56 47.87
CA PRO A 234 -37.23 -15.95 47.69
C PRO A 234 -36.59 -15.51 49.04
N GLU A 235 -35.26 -15.31 49.14
CA GLU A 235 -34.70 -14.36 50.13
C GLU A 235 -33.47 -13.61 49.59
N ILE A 236 -33.60 -12.29 49.53
CA ILE A 236 -32.54 -11.32 49.25
C ILE A 236 -31.93 -10.92 50.60
N ARG A 237 -30.63 -11.15 50.80
CA ARG A 237 -29.81 -10.40 51.76
C ARG A 237 -28.48 -10.00 51.14
N HIS A 238 -28.37 -8.71 50.83
CA HIS A 238 -27.14 -8.00 50.50
C HIS A 238 -26.17 -7.95 51.70
N ARG A 239 -24.93 -8.39 51.47
CA ARG A 239 -23.64 -8.00 52.10
C ARG A 239 -22.64 -9.05 51.57
N SER A 240 -21.59 -8.77 50.81
CA SER A 240 -20.77 -7.59 50.53
C SER A 240 -20.04 -7.94 49.22
N ALA A 241 -20.17 -7.16 48.15
CA ALA A 241 -19.14 -6.17 47.80
C ALA A 241 -17.72 -6.75 47.95
N GLU A 242 -17.16 -7.35 46.89
CA GLU A 242 -15.79 -7.06 46.39
C GLU A 242 -15.27 -7.98 45.26
N ALA A 243 -15.94 -9.08 44.87
CA ALA A 243 -15.29 -10.06 43.97
C ALA A 243 -15.68 -10.07 42.47
N GLU A 244 -16.73 -9.38 42.01
CA GLU A 244 -17.25 -9.61 40.63
C GLU A 244 -17.53 -8.35 39.80
N LYS A 245 -16.68 -7.33 39.91
CA LYS A 245 -16.67 -6.20 38.95
C LYS A 245 -15.26 -5.91 38.45
N GLN A 246 -14.73 -6.80 37.64
CA GLN A 246 -13.74 -6.44 36.63
C GLN A 246 -14.36 -6.66 35.25
N ASN A 247 -15.34 -5.83 34.92
CA ASN A 247 -15.70 -5.55 33.54
C ASN A 247 -14.47 -4.93 32.88
N ILE A 248 -13.70 -5.71 32.12
CA ILE A 248 -12.59 -5.17 31.33
C ILE A 248 -13.21 -4.40 30.18
N THR A 249 -13.57 -3.14 30.42
CA THR A 249 -13.69 -2.14 29.35
C THR A 249 -12.32 -2.02 28.71
N LEU A 250 -12.12 -2.66 27.55
CA LEU A 250 -10.90 -2.50 26.78
C LEU A 250 -10.78 -1.02 26.38
N HIS A 251 -9.67 -0.42 26.80
CA HIS A 251 -9.38 0.98 26.55
C HIS A 251 -8.98 1.16 25.09
N ASP A 252 -9.15 2.37 24.53
CA ASP A 252 -8.55 2.77 23.24
C ASP A 252 -7.04 2.41 23.14
N ALA A 253 -6.40 2.14 24.30
CA ALA A 253 -5.13 1.46 24.50
C ALA A 253 -4.86 0.31 23.53
N ASP A 254 -5.67 -0.74 23.57
CA ASP A 254 -5.37 -1.98 22.85
C ASP A 254 -5.46 -1.81 21.34
N ILE A 255 -6.32 -0.89 20.87
CA ILE A 255 -6.55 -0.65 19.45
C ILE A 255 -5.32 0.01 18.81
N TYR A 256 -4.80 1.11 19.38
CA TYR A 256 -3.63 1.76 18.78
C TYR A 256 -2.38 0.89 18.89
N GLU A 257 -2.25 0.06 19.94
CA GLU A 257 -1.11 -0.86 20.08
C GLU A 257 -1.15 -1.93 19.00
N ARG A 258 -2.31 -2.56 18.77
CA ARG A 258 -2.48 -3.55 17.71
C ARG A 258 -2.25 -2.96 16.31
N LEU A 259 -2.81 -1.79 16.03
CA LEU A 259 -2.60 -1.11 14.74
C LEU A 259 -1.12 -0.73 14.54
N GLY A 260 -0.47 -0.25 15.59
CA GLY A 260 0.95 0.11 15.56
C GLY A 260 1.87 -1.10 15.40
N PHE A 261 1.53 -2.21 16.06
CA PHE A 261 2.22 -3.49 15.86
C PHE A 261 2.07 -3.97 14.42
N PHE A 262 0.84 -3.95 13.91
CA PHE A 262 0.51 -4.52 12.60
C PHE A 262 1.22 -3.80 11.46
N ILE A 263 1.25 -2.45 11.47
CA ILE A 263 1.97 -1.72 10.43
C ILE A 263 3.49 -1.91 10.53
N ALA A 264 4.04 -1.99 11.74
CA ALA A 264 5.45 -2.29 11.92
C ALA A 264 5.78 -3.70 11.39
N LEU A 265 4.92 -4.69 11.68
CA LEU A 265 5.05 -6.06 11.19
C LEU A 265 4.94 -6.16 9.66
N LYS A 266 4.01 -5.43 9.05
CA LYS A 266 3.95 -5.30 7.59
C LYS A 266 5.29 -4.82 7.03
N MET A 267 5.84 -3.73 7.58
CA MET A 267 7.13 -3.19 7.13
C MET A 267 8.27 -4.20 7.33
N MET A 268 8.30 -4.89 8.48
CA MET A 268 9.28 -5.95 8.75
C MET A 268 9.21 -7.09 7.74
N ASN A 269 8.00 -7.52 7.37
CA ASN A 269 7.81 -8.57 6.38
C ASN A 269 8.25 -8.11 4.99
N GLU A 270 8.04 -6.85 4.64
CA GLU A 270 8.44 -6.30 3.34
C GLU A 270 9.97 -6.20 3.20
N ILE A 271 10.67 -5.81 4.27
CA ILE A 271 12.14 -5.76 4.28
C ILE A 271 12.78 -7.15 4.46
N LYS A 272 12.00 -8.18 4.81
CA LYS A 272 12.51 -9.53 5.09
C LYS A 272 13.15 -10.12 3.83
N GLY A 273 14.39 -10.58 3.97
CA GLY A 273 15.16 -11.12 2.85
C GLY A 273 15.75 -10.05 1.91
N LEU A 274 15.49 -8.76 2.18
CA LEU A 274 15.99 -7.60 1.43
C LEU A 274 15.84 -7.78 -0.10
N PRO A 275 14.60 -7.91 -0.62
CA PRO A 275 14.37 -7.88 -2.05
C PRO A 275 14.72 -6.49 -2.61
N SER A 276 15.01 -6.34 -3.88
CA SER A 276 15.24 -5.00 -4.43
C SER A 276 13.97 -4.22 -4.77
N VAL A 277 12.84 -4.91 -4.81
CA VAL A 277 11.55 -4.35 -5.22
C VAL A 277 10.49 -4.67 -4.18
N ASP A 278 9.65 -3.67 -3.92
CA ASP A 278 8.42 -3.80 -3.13
C ASP A 278 7.43 -4.81 -3.75
N SER A 279 6.79 -5.59 -2.89
CA SER A 279 5.85 -6.65 -3.25
C SER A 279 4.59 -6.16 -3.96
N ASN A 280 4.14 -4.92 -3.75
CA ASN A 280 2.98 -4.34 -4.43
C ASN A 280 3.35 -3.71 -5.78
N TYR A 281 4.62 -3.31 -5.95
CA TYR A 281 5.10 -2.63 -7.14
C TYR A 281 6.04 -3.47 -8.00
N GLN A 282 5.99 -4.81 -7.91
CA GLN A 282 6.83 -5.68 -8.75
C GLN A 282 6.56 -5.47 -10.25
N TRP A 283 5.34 -5.10 -10.61
CA TRP A 283 4.95 -4.82 -11.99
C TRP A 283 5.77 -3.69 -12.62
N LEU A 284 6.16 -2.69 -11.82
CA LEU A 284 6.80 -1.47 -12.30
C LEU A 284 8.17 -1.75 -12.92
N PRO A 285 9.18 -2.30 -12.19
CA PRO A 285 10.44 -2.64 -12.81
C PRO A 285 10.28 -3.74 -13.86
N LEU A 286 9.43 -4.75 -13.67
CA LEU A 286 9.26 -5.82 -14.66
C LEU A 286 8.85 -5.28 -16.05
N LEU A 287 7.93 -4.32 -16.09
CA LEU A 287 7.53 -3.66 -17.33
C LEU A 287 8.68 -2.87 -17.95
N TYR A 288 9.36 -2.02 -17.17
CA TYR A 288 10.44 -1.17 -17.69
C TYR A 288 11.70 -1.95 -18.05
N MET A 289 11.97 -3.09 -17.41
CA MET A 289 13.03 -4.00 -17.81
C MET A 289 12.74 -4.62 -19.19
N ALA A 290 11.49 -4.99 -19.45
CA ALA A 290 11.08 -5.56 -20.74
C ALA A 290 11.09 -4.53 -21.87
N LEU A 291 10.71 -3.29 -21.59
CA LEU A 291 10.70 -2.19 -22.57
C LEU A 291 12.07 -1.49 -22.73
N GLY A 292 13.04 -1.81 -21.86
CA GLY A 292 14.39 -1.24 -21.88
C GLY A 292 15.17 -1.55 -23.15
N ASN A 293 16.28 -0.83 -23.38
CA ASN A 293 17.20 -1.10 -24.49
C ASN A 293 17.83 -2.50 -24.39
N ASP A 294 18.21 -3.04 -25.54
CA ASP A 294 18.84 -4.35 -25.72
C ASP A 294 20.37 -4.32 -25.47
N LEU A 295 20.94 -3.14 -25.22
CA LEU A 295 22.37 -2.92 -25.01
C LEU A 295 22.92 -3.62 -23.76
N ALA A 296 22.08 -3.85 -22.74
CA ALA A 296 22.50 -4.50 -21.51
C ALA A 296 21.35 -5.27 -20.83
N VAL A 297 21.72 -6.19 -19.94
CA VAL A 297 20.78 -7.01 -19.17
C VAL A 297 20.31 -6.22 -17.96
N SER A 298 19.00 -6.03 -17.83
CA SER A 298 18.40 -5.52 -16.60
C SER A 298 18.26 -6.63 -15.57
N LYS A 299 18.42 -6.30 -14.28
CA LYS A 299 18.38 -7.30 -13.20
C LYS A 299 17.63 -6.78 -11.98
N ILE A 300 16.82 -7.65 -11.38
CA ILE A 300 16.16 -7.41 -10.09
C ILE A 300 16.26 -8.65 -9.21
N SER A 301 16.07 -8.47 -7.91
CA SER A 301 16.07 -9.53 -6.92
C SER A 301 14.78 -9.48 -6.11
N LEU A 302 14.04 -10.59 -6.06
CA LEU A 302 12.78 -10.68 -5.34
C LEU A 302 12.86 -11.78 -4.28
N SER A 303 12.26 -11.59 -3.11
CA SER A 303 12.13 -12.66 -2.10
C SER A 303 11.09 -13.69 -2.55
N MET A 304 9.99 -13.20 -3.14
CA MET A 304 8.90 -14.01 -3.66
C MET A 304 8.33 -13.33 -4.91
N VAL A 305 8.07 -14.12 -5.95
CA VAL A 305 7.40 -13.63 -7.16
C VAL A 305 5.90 -13.72 -6.96
N LYS A 306 5.17 -12.60 -7.05
CA LYS A 306 3.72 -12.58 -6.85
C LYS A 306 2.98 -13.17 -8.05
N PRO A 307 1.78 -13.76 -7.87
CA PRO A 307 1.00 -14.33 -8.97
C PRO A 307 0.70 -13.34 -10.10
N TYR A 308 0.40 -12.07 -9.75
CA TYR A 308 0.16 -11.02 -10.74
C TYR A 308 1.43 -10.72 -11.58
N SER A 309 2.62 -10.81 -10.96
CA SER A 309 3.90 -10.62 -11.64
C SER A 309 4.17 -11.76 -12.61
N ILE A 310 3.84 -13.00 -12.25
CA ILE A 310 3.94 -14.15 -13.15
C ILE A 310 3.01 -13.96 -14.36
N ALA A 311 1.78 -13.48 -14.13
CA ALA A 311 0.85 -13.16 -15.21
C ALA A 311 1.41 -12.06 -16.13
N LEU A 312 1.95 -10.98 -15.57
CA LEU A 312 2.60 -9.91 -16.33
C LEU A 312 3.78 -10.44 -17.16
N MET A 313 4.66 -11.24 -16.57
CA MET A 313 5.81 -11.82 -17.29
C MET A 313 5.38 -12.71 -18.45
N ARG A 314 4.27 -13.47 -18.29
CA ARG A 314 3.68 -14.25 -19.39
C ARG A 314 3.13 -13.36 -20.50
N LEU A 315 2.41 -12.29 -20.15
CA LEU A 315 1.93 -11.32 -21.13
C LEU A 315 3.09 -10.64 -21.87
N LEU A 316 4.15 -10.23 -21.16
CA LEU A 316 5.34 -9.62 -21.77
C LEU A 316 6.06 -10.59 -22.72
N ARG A 317 6.09 -11.88 -22.38
CA ARG A 317 6.58 -12.91 -23.31
C ARG A 317 5.66 -13.04 -24.52
N ASP A 318 4.36 -13.13 -24.34
CA ASP A 318 3.43 -13.43 -25.43
C ASP A 318 3.28 -12.24 -26.40
N PHE A 319 3.34 -10.99 -25.91
CA PHE A 319 3.19 -9.78 -26.73
C PHE A 319 4.52 -9.19 -27.23
N PHE A 320 5.58 -9.26 -26.43
CA PHE A 320 6.88 -8.65 -26.76
C PHE A 320 7.99 -9.66 -27.00
N ASN A 321 7.74 -10.97 -26.85
CA ASN A 321 8.76 -12.03 -26.95
C ASN A 321 9.93 -11.84 -25.97
N VAL A 322 9.72 -11.15 -24.84
CA VAL A 322 10.73 -10.99 -23.80
C VAL A 322 10.82 -12.27 -22.97
N VAL A 323 12.04 -12.75 -22.78
CA VAL A 323 12.33 -13.92 -21.93
C VAL A 323 13.01 -13.46 -20.65
N PHE A 324 12.43 -13.87 -19.52
CA PHE A 324 13.00 -13.63 -18.19
C PHE A 324 13.76 -14.88 -17.71
N ASP A 325 15.06 -14.73 -17.44
CA ASP A 325 15.89 -15.73 -16.77
C ASP A 325 15.69 -15.59 -15.26
N ILE A 326 15.03 -16.59 -14.65
CA ILE A 326 14.69 -16.61 -13.22
C ILE A 326 15.56 -17.65 -12.54
N LYS A 327 16.47 -17.20 -11.68
CA LYS A 327 17.36 -18.08 -10.91
C LYS A 327 17.05 -18.01 -9.44
N LYS A 328 16.80 -19.16 -8.82
CA LYS A 328 16.70 -19.26 -7.37
C LYS A 328 18.11 -19.16 -6.78
N VAL A 329 18.30 -18.20 -5.88
CA VAL A 329 19.54 -17.94 -5.15
C VAL A 329 19.27 -18.19 -3.67
N GLU A 330 19.90 -19.23 -3.13
CA GLU A 330 19.83 -19.56 -1.71
C GLU A 330 20.72 -18.58 -0.92
N LYS A 331 20.10 -17.85 0.02
CA LYS A 331 20.82 -16.92 0.91
C LYS A 331 21.17 -17.60 2.24
N SER A 332 20.33 -18.53 2.69
CA SER A 332 20.52 -19.36 3.89
C SER A 332 19.79 -20.70 3.70
N PRO A 333 19.92 -21.67 4.63
CA PRO A 333 19.19 -22.94 4.55
C PRO A 333 17.66 -22.79 4.54
N VAL A 334 17.15 -21.63 4.99
CA VAL A 334 15.72 -21.35 5.12
C VAL A 334 15.25 -20.24 4.18
N ASP A 335 16.14 -19.29 3.83
CA ASP A 335 15.83 -18.16 2.98
C ASP A 335 16.42 -18.30 1.58
N HIS A 336 15.54 -18.11 0.60
CA HIS A 336 15.90 -18.02 -0.81
C HIS A 336 15.40 -16.71 -1.39
N SER A 337 16.00 -16.31 -2.50
CA SER A 337 15.63 -15.17 -3.32
C SER A 337 15.62 -15.58 -4.78
N TYR A 338 14.99 -14.78 -5.62
CA TYR A 338 14.88 -14.97 -7.06
C TYR A 338 15.59 -13.83 -7.75
N LEU A 339 16.69 -14.15 -8.42
CA LEU A 339 17.37 -13.22 -9.32
C LEU A 339 16.70 -13.31 -10.68
N ILE A 340 16.04 -12.23 -11.09
CA ILE A 340 15.35 -12.13 -12.38
C ILE A 340 16.17 -11.23 -13.28
N LYS A 341 16.45 -11.72 -14.49
CA LYS A 341 17.18 -10.98 -15.52
C LYS A 341 16.39 -10.99 -16.82
N CYS A 342 16.43 -9.91 -17.56
CA CYS A 342 16.00 -9.90 -18.96
C CYS A 342 16.79 -8.89 -19.78
N VAL A 343 16.86 -9.14 -21.07
CA VAL A 343 17.24 -8.15 -22.07
C VAL A 343 15.93 -7.56 -22.59
N GLY A 344 15.82 -6.23 -22.58
CA GLY A 344 14.63 -5.55 -23.08
C GLY A 344 14.57 -5.55 -24.61
N ILE A 345 13.42 -5.21 -25.17
CA ILE A 345 13.20 -5.21 -26.62
C ILE A 345 13.76 -3.98 -27.35
N GLY A 346 14.30 -3.00 -26.63
CA GLY A 346 14.64 -1.69 -27.18
C GLY A 346 13.43 -0.91 -27.66
N TYR A 347 12.37 -0.89 -26.86
CA TYR A 347 11.14 -0.20 -27.25
C TYR A 347 11.41 1.29 -27.39
N ARG A 348 11.16 1.81 -28.58
CA ARG A 348 11.29 3.22 -28.90
C ARG A 348 9.90 3.83 -29.06
N ASN A 349 9.66 4.93 -28.35
CA ASN A 349 8.44 5.71 -28.49
C ASN A 349 8.33 6.25 -29.91
N ILE A 350 7.43 5.66 -30.70
CA ILE A 350 7.14 6.01 -32.10
C ILE A 350 6.41 7.36 -32.18
N SER A 351 5.69 7.73 -31.12
CA SER A 351 4.85 8.92 -31.07
C SER A 351 5.65 10.19 -30.75
N LYS A 352 6.79 10.08 -30.06
CA LYS A 352 7.64 11.22 -29.73
C LYS A 352 8.44 11.65 -30.96
N LYS A 353 8.22 12.90 -31.40
CA LYS A 353 8.96 13.47 -32.54
C LYS A 353 10.45 13.49 -32.25
N THR A 354 11.25 12.92 -33.15
CA THR A 354 12.68 13.19 -33.23
C THR A 354 12.89 14.43 -34.08
N PHE A 355 13.21 15.54 -33.42
CA PHE A 355 13.79 16.70 -34.09
C PHE A 355 15.31 16.56 -34.09
#